data_AF-C4JYY6-F1
#
_entry.id   AF-C4JYY6-F1
#
_cell.length_a   1.000
_cell.length_b   1.000
_cell.length_c   1.000
_cell.angle_alpha   90.00
_cell.angle_beta   90.00
_cell.angle_gamma   90.00
#
_symmetry.space_group_name_H-M   'P 1'
#
loop_
_entity.id
_entity.type
_entity.pdbx_description
1 polymer ?
#
loop_
_entity_poly.entity_id
_entity_poly.type
_entity_poly.pdbx_seq_one_letter_code
_entity_poly.pdbx_strand_id
1 'polypeptide(L)'
;MPVATSFPLKNTSIRIPSRGLGTFQVDPSVYPEGSVKASVLHALKLGYKHIDAALAYGWGAVERDIGAAIRESGVPREELFVVTKLHNCFHAPEDVEVGMDMSLKNLGLDYGVSNFSSPKLKRLLSVCRIHPVVNQVELNPYFPQKQLLRFCQEHDIHVTAYGPLGCAPVPYLIGRKGPGPLEDPTVRHLPS
;
A
#
# COMPACT_ATOMS: atom_id res chain seq x y z
N MET A 1 -19.95 -10.26 -13.36
CA MET A 1 -20.31 -9.40 -12.22
C MET A 1 -19.52 -8.11 -12.32
N PRO A 2 -20.10 -6.94 -12.04
CA PRO A 2 -19.34 -5.69 -11.98
C PRO A 2 -18.23 -5.81 -10.94
N VAL A 3 -17.04 -5.28 -11.24
CA VAL A 3 -15.90 -5.27 -10.31
C VAL A 3 -16.26 -4.37 -9.13
N ALA A 4 -16.11 -4.88 -7.91
CA ALA A 4 -16.39 -4.10 -6.70
C ALA A 4 -15.48 -2.87 -6.64
N THR A 5 -16.06 -1.69 -6.38
CA THR A 5 -15.30 -0.42 -6.33
C THR A 5 -14.70 -0.15 -4.95
N SER A 6 -15.22 -0.78 -3.89
CA SER A 6 -14.70 -0.71 -2.53
C SER A 6 -15.06 -1.96 -1.71
N PHE A 7 -14.29 -2.23 -0.67
CA PHE A 7 -14.47 -3.35 0.25
C PHE A 7 -14.74 -2.84 1.67
N PRO A 8 -15.78 -3.34 2.36
CA PRO A 8 -16.05 -2.94 3.74
C PRO A 8 -14.96 -3.46 4.67
N LEU A 9 -14.52 -2.62 5.61
CA LEU A 9 -13.67 -3.05 6.70
C LEU A 9 -14.56 -3.49 7.87
N LYS A 10 -14.46 -4.77 8.25
CA LYS A 10 -15.33 -5.38 9.27
C LYS A 10 -15.33 -4.57 10.57
N ASN A 11 -16.51 -4.46 11.19
CA ASN A 11 -16.76 -3.76 12.45
C ASN A 11 -16.42 -2.26 12.43
N THR A 12 -16.38 -1.64 11.25
CA THR A 12 -16.20 -0.20 11.08
C THR A 12 -17.15 0.33 10.00
N SER A 13 -17.32 1.64 9.94
CA SER A 13 -17.96 2.31 8.79
C SER A 13 -17.00 2.51 7.61
N ILE A 14 -15.72 2.12 7.75
CA ILE A 14 -14.68 2.37 6.76
C ILE A 14 -14.83 1.43 5.58
N ARG A 15 -14.61 1.97 4.38
CA ARG A 15 -14.53 1.19 3.14
C ARG A 15 -13.18 1.44 2.47
N ILE A 16 -12.50 0.36 2.11
CA ILE A 16 -11.22 0.40 1.41
C ILE A 16 -11.50 0.52 -0.09
N PRO A 17 -11.06 1.58 -0.80
CA PRO A 17 -11.19 1.64 -2.24
C PRO A 17 -10.42 0.51 -2.92
N SER A 18 -11.07 -0.15 -3.88
CA SER A 18 -10.54 -1.34 -4.58
C SER A 18 -9.26 -1.08 -5.37
N ARG A 19 -8.99 0.18 -5.73
CA ARG A 19 -7.81 0.62 -6.47
C ARG A 19 -7.16 1.75 -5.71
N GLY A 20 -5.84 1.66 -5.55
CA GLY A 20 -5.02 2.71 -4.97
C GLY A 20 -3.80 3.03 -5.82
N LEU A 21 -3.27 4.23 -5.63
CA LEU A 21 -2.01 4.66 -6.23
C LEU A 21 -0.85 4.26 -5.30
N GLY A 22 0.05 3.40 -5.79
CA GLY A 22 1.33 3.11 -5.13
C GLY A 22 2.40 4.16 -5.44
N THR A 23 3.18 4.55 -4.45
CA THR A 23 4.27 5.56 -4.61
C THR A 23 5.67 4.98 -4.37
N PHE A 24 5.81 3.66 -4.42
CA PHE A 24 7.11 2.99 -4.32
C PHE A 24 7.96 3.22 -5.59
N GLN A 25 9.28 3.05 -5.47
CA GLN A 25 10.27 3.13 -6.56
C GLN A 25 10.45 4.51 -7.20
N VAL A 26 10.27 5.57 -6.42
CA VAL A 26 10.69 6.91 -6.83
C VAL A 26 12.22 6.94 -6.83
N ASP A 27 12.82 7.05 -8.02
CA ASP A 27 14.25 7.25 -8.22
C ASP A 27 14.52 8.73 -8.55
N PRO A 28 15.17 9.50 -7.65
CA PRO A 28 15.49 10.90 -7.89
C PRO A 28 16.46 11.15 -9.06
N SER A 29 17.18 10.12 -9.52
CA SER A 29 18.04 10.22 -10.71
C SER A 29 17.24 10.12 -12.03
N VAL A 30 16.03 9.56 -11.96
CA VAL A 30 15.15 9.35 -13.11
C VAL A 30 14.02 10.37 -13.14
N TYR A 31 13.47 10.71 -11.97
CA TYR A 31 12.30 11.57 -11.85
C TYR A 31 12.67 12.88 -11.13
N PRO A 32 12.27 14.04 -11.66
CA PRO A 32 12.54 15.32 -11.01
C PRO A 32 11.83 15.44 -9.66
N GLU A 33 12.35 16.30 -8.79
CA GLU A 33 11.70 16.67 -7.53
C GLU A 33 10.24 17.10 -7.76
N GLY A 34 9.34 16.69 -6.87
CA GLY A 34 7.91 16.96 -6.99
C GLY A 34 7.12 16.02 -7.90
N SER A 35 7.77 15.06 -8.58
CA SER A 35 7.08 14.05 -9.41
C SER A 35 6.04 13.24 -8.65
N VAL A 36 6.32 12.92 -7.37
CA VAL A 36 5.37 12.22 -6.50
C VAL A 36 4.15 13.08 -6.25
N LYS A 37 4.34 14.32 -5.81
CA LYS A 37 3.26 15.26 -5.56
C LYS A 37 2.37 15.43 -6.80
N ALA A 38 2.98 15.64 -7.97
CA ALA A 38 2.27 15.77 -9.23
C ALA A 38 1.46 14.51 -9.59
N SER A 39 2.04 13.32 -9.40
CA SER A 39 1.38 12.04 -9.65
C SER A 39 0.17 11.83 -8.73
N VAL A 40 0.33 12.14 -7.44
CA VAL A 40 -0.75 12.02 -6.44
C VAL A 40 -1.88 13.02 -6.74
N LEU A 41 -1.55 14.28 -7.05
CA LEU A 41 -2.55 15.28 -7.47
C LEU A 41 -3.32 14.82 -8.72
N HIS A 42 -2.62 14.29 -9.71
CA HIS A 42 -3.27 13.79 -10.92
C HIS A 42 -4.21 12.61 -10.62
N ALA A 43 -3.78 11.65 -9.80
CA ALA A 43 -4.63 10.54 -9.41
C ALA A 43 -5.87 10.99 -8.63
N LEU A 44 -5.72 11.94 -7.69
CA LEU A 44 -6.84 12.52 -6.95
C LEU A 44 -7.84 13.23 -7.90
N LYS A 45 -7.34 13.97 -8.90
CA LYS A 45 -8.18 14.58 -9.96
C LYS A 45 -8.96 13.54 -10.78
N LEU A 46 -8.37 12.36 -11.01
CA LEU A 46 -9.04 11.23 -11.69
C LEU A 46 -9.99 10.44 -10.78
N GLY A 47 -10.15 10.83 -9.51
CA GLY A 47 -11.07 10.20 -8.57
C GLY A 47 -10.46 9.05 -7.76
N TYR A 48 -9.14 8.87 -7.76
CA TYR A 48 -8.51 7.97 -6.79
C TYR A 48 -8.73 8.48 -5.38
N LYS A 49 -8.98 7.57 -4.45
CA LYS A 49 -9.19 7.85 -3.03
C LYS A 49 -8.30 7.02 -2.10
N HIS A 50 -7.49 6.13 -2.67
CA HIS A 50 -6.57 5.27 -1.92
C HIS A 50 -5.14 5.57 -2.35
N ILE A 51 -4.29 6.01 -1.41
CA ILE A 51 -2.88 6.36 -1.66
C ILE A 51 -2.00 5.49 -0.76
N ASP A 52 -1.04 4.78 -1.34
CA ASP A 52 -0.06 3.97 -0.63
C ASP A 52 1.29 4.69 -0.54
N ALA A 53 1.82 4.75 0.68
CA ALA A 53 3.07 5.38 1.09
C ALA A 53 3.92 4.43 1.95
N ALA A 54 5.12 4.88 2.32
CA ALA A 54 5.95 4.27 3.36
C ALA A 54 7.01 5.26 3.83
N LEU A 55 7.41 5.19 5.10
CA LEU A 55 8.58 5.93 5.58
C LEU A 55 9.86 5.50 4.84
N ALA A 56 9.94 4.22 4.46
CA ALA A 56 11.05 3.67 3.67
C ALA A 56 11.21 4.32 2.29
N TYR A 57 10.17 4.97 1.75
CA TYR A 57 10.22 5.57 0.42
C TYR A 57 10.89 6.95 0.53
N GLY A 58 12.22 6.95 0.38
CA GLY A 58 13.03 8.17 0.47
C GLY A 58 13.09 8.78 1.88
N TRP A 59 13.06 7.95 2.93
CA TRP A 59 13.14 8.38 4.33
C TRP A 59 12.15 9.52 4.67
N GLY A 60 10.88 9.30 4.30
CA GLY A 60 9.78 10.24 4.52
C GLY A 60 9.65 11.37 3.49
N ALA A 61 10.56 11.48 2.51
CA ALA A 61 10.42 12.46 1.43
C ALA A 61 9.15 12.24 0.61
N VAL A 62 8.85 10.98 0.25
CA VAL A 62 7.64 10.62 -0.48
C VAL A 62 6.37 10.90 0.34
N GLU A 63 6.41 10.65 1.66
CA GLU A 63 5.31 10.99 2.56
C GLU A 63 5.03 12.50 2.60
N ARG A 64 6.07 13.34 2.61
CA ARG A 64 5.92 14.80 2.58
C ARG A 64 5.26 15.28 1.29
N ASP A 65 5.66 14.71 0.15
CA ASP A 65 5.06 15.02 -1.16
C ASP A 65 3.60 14.60 -1.23
N ILE A 66 3.26 13.42 -0.70
CA ILE A 66 1.88 12.93 -0.60
C ILE A 66 1.05 13.88 0.28
N GLY A 67 1.56 14.25 1.46
CA GLY A 67 0.88 15.19 2.35
C GLY A 67 0.63 16.54 1.69
N ALA A 68 1.61 17.07 0.95
CA ALA A 68 1.48 18.31 0.19
C ALA A 68 0.42 18.18 -0.92
N ALA A 69 0.41 17.06 -1.65
CA ALA A 69 -0.58 16.79 -2.70
C ALA A 69 -2.01 16.69 -2.14
N ILE A 70 -2.19 16.00 -1.00
CA ILE A 70 -3.49 15.89 -0.34
C ILE A 70 -4.02 17.26 0.03
N ARG A 71 -3.22 18.10 0.70
CA ARG A 71 -3.61 19.46 1.09
C ARG A 71 -3.95 20.33 -0.12
N GLU A 72 -3.13 20.29 -1.17
CA GLU A 72 -3.35 21.08 -2.39
C GLU A 72 -4.55 20.59 -3.20
N SER A 73 -4.89 19.30 -3.14
CA SER A 73 -6.02 18.75 -3.89
C SER A 73 -7.38 19.28 -3.46
N GLY A 74 -7.50 19.75 -2.21
CA GLY A 74 -8.77 20.13 -1.60
C GLY A 74 -9.73 18.96 -1.34
N VAL A 75 -9.32 17.71 -1.57
CA VAL A 75 -10.15 16.53 -1.28
C VAL A 75 -10.29 16.37 0.24
N PRO A 76 -11.52 16.25 0.79
CA PRO A 76 -11.71 16.06 2.22
C PRO A 76 -10.97 14.83 2.74
N ARG A 77 -10.32 14.95 3.91
CA ARG A 77 -9.47 13.89 4.46
C ARG A 77 -10.24 12.61 4.72
N GLU A 78 -11.50 12.73 5.13
CA GLU A 78 -12.43 11.64 5.40
C GLU A 78 -12.80 10.83 4.15
N GLU A 79 -12.59 11.38 2.94
CA GLU A 79 -12.78 10.65 1.68
C GLU A 79 -11.52 9.86 1.29
N LEU A 80 -10.40 10.03 1.98
CA LEU A 80 -9.11 9.44 1.63
C LEU A 80 -8.76 8.25 2.52
N PHE A 81 -8.34 7.17 1.87
CA PHE A 81 -7.73 6.00 2.47
C PHE A 81 -6.21 6.03 2.22
N VAL A 82 -5.46 6.55 3.18
CA VAL A 82 -3.99 6.66 3.08
C VAL A 82 -3.35 5.55 3.89
N VAL A 83 -2.44 4.80 3.27
CA VAL A 83 -1.65 3.74 3.91
C VAL A 83 -0.21 4.20 3.99
N THR A 84 0.44 4.04 5.15
CA THR A 84 1.91 4.14 5.28
C THR A 84 2.45 2.96 6.08
N LYS A 85 3.77 2.81 6.11
CA LYS A 85 4.47 1.65 6.66
C LYS A 85 5.51 2.10 7.67
N LEU A 86 5.46 1.50 8.86
CA LEU A 86 6.49 1.65 9.87
C LEU A 86 7.81 1.11 9.33
N HIS A 87 8.88 1.89 9.43
CA HIS A 87 10.19 1.45 8.96
C HIS A 87 10.77 0.39 9.91
N ASN A 88 11.56 -0.55 9.36
CA ASN A 88 12.14 -1.67 10.11
C ASN A 88 12.99 -1.25 11.33
N CYS A 89 13.52 -0.02 11.32
CA CYS A 89 14.30 0.53 12.44
C CYS A 89 13.46 0.85 13.68
N PHE A 90 12.12 0.85 13.57
CA PHE A 90 11.20 1.23 14.64
C PHE A 90 10.33 0.05 15.12
N HIS A 91 10.79 -1.18 14.96
CA HIS A 91 10.03 -2.37 15.40
C HIS A 91 10.20 -2.69 16.90
N ALA A 92 11.17 -2.07 17.60
CA ALA A 92 11.24 -2.17 19.05
C ALA A 92 10.02 -1.46 19.65
N PRO A 93 9.33 -2.04 20.66
CA PRO A 93 8.11 -1.47 21.24
C PRO A 93 8.22 0.03 21.60
N GLU A 94 9.36 0.44 22.14
CA GLU A 94 9.70 1.81 22.53
C GLU A 94 9.87 2.77 21.34
N ASP A 95 10.18 2.25 20.14
CA ASP A 95 10.46 3.04 18.94
C ASP A 95 9.23 3.16 18.02
N VAL A 96 8.20 2.33 18.23
CA VAL A 96 7.00 2.24 17.38
C VAL A 96 6.28 3.59 17.30
N GLU A 97 6.05 4.24 18.44
CA GLU A 97 5.38 5.55 18.49
C GLU A 97 6.20 6.62 17.76
N VAL A 98 7.53 6.63 17.93
CA VAL A 98 8.43 7.55 17.23
C VAL A 98 8.32 7.40 15.71
N GLY A 99 8.38 6.17 15.22
CA GLY A 99 8.26 5.91 13.78
C GLY A 99 6.88 6.28 13.22
N MET A 100 5.82 6.05 13.98
CA MET A 100 4.45 6.46 13.60
C MET A 100 4.32 7.98 13.56
N ASP A 101 4.76 8.70 14.59
CA ASP A 101 4.71 10.15 14.67
C ASP A 101 5.49 10.83 13.53
N MET A 102 6.64 10.27 13.16
CA MET A 102 7.39 10.73 12.00
C MET A 102 6.58 10.66 10.72
N SER A 103 5.96 9.51 10.44
CA SER A 103 5.12 9.32 9.26
C SER A 103 3.88 10.23 9.27
N LEU A 104 3.20 10.32 10.41
CA LEU A 104 2.04 11.19 10.60
C LEU A 104 2.39 12.65 10.35
N LYS A 105 3.52 13.13 10.89
CA LYS A 105 4.03 14.47 10.66
C LYS A 105 4.40 14.72 9.20
N ASN A 106 5.06 13.77 8.53
CA ASN A 106 5.42 13.90 7.11
C ASN A 106 4.16 14.02 6.23
N LEU A 107 3.18 13.14 6.44
CA LEU A 107 1.92 13.14 5.69
C LEU A 107 1.01 14.32 6.09
N GLY A 108 1.17 14.85 7.32
CA GLY A 108 0.25 15.81 7.93
C GLY A 108 -1.11 15.18 8.25
N LEU A 109 -1.10 13.96 8.81
CA LEU A 109 -2.29 13.16 9.14
C LEU A 109 -2.24 12.66 10.60
N ASP A 110 -3.38 12.17 11.11
CA ASP A 110 -3.52 11.78 12.53
C ASP A 110 -3.54 10.24 12.81
N TYR A 111 -3.52 9.34 11.81
CA TYR A 111 -3.54 7.86 12.01
C TYR A 111 -2.98 7.00 10.83
N GLY A 112 -2.38 5.81 11.08
CA GLY A 112 -1.93 4.80 10.06
C GLY A 112 -1.24 3.50 10.58
N VAL A 113 -1.15 2.39 9.79
CA VAL A 113 -0.48 1.08 10.11
C VAL A 113 -0.06 0.23 8.85
N SER A 114 0.95 -0.70 8.89
CA SER A 114 1.20 -1.73 7.81
C SER A 114 2.26 -2.87 8.05
N ASN A 115 2.13 -3.98 7.26
CA ASN A 115 3.04 -5.12 6.86
C ASN A 115 3.37 -6.33 7.78
N PHE A 116 2.70 -7.48 7.61
CA PHE A 116 3.03 -8.74 8.32
C PHE A 116 2.94 -10.01 7.42
N SER A 117 3.87 -10.96 7.55
CA SER A 117 3.78 -12.30 6.94
C SER A 117 2.91 -13.27 7.77
N SER A 118 2.47 -14.43 7.26
CA SER A 118 1.58 -15.34 8.03
C SER A 118 2.10 -15.72 9.42
N PRO A 119 3.38 -16.12 9.62
CA PRO A 119 3.91 -16.38 10.95
C PRO A 119 3.94 -15.13 11.84
N LYS A 120 4.26 -13.96 11.26
CA LYS A 120 4.25 -12.69 11.97
C LYS A 120 2.82 -12.27 12.35
N LEU A 121 1.84 -12.49 11.48
CA LEU A 121 0.41 -12.27 11.75
C LEU A 121 -0.10 -13.20 12.85
N LYS A 122 0.23 -14.50 12.82
CA LYS A 122 -0.13 -15.42 13.91
C LYS A 122 0.42 -14.95 15.26
N ARG A 123 1.69 -14.52 15.29
CA ARG A 123 2.30 -13.95 16.49
C ARG A 123 1.61 -12.66 16.92
N LEU A 124 1.32 -11.75 15.99
CA LEU A 124 0.61 -10.51 16.28
C LEU A 124 -0.78 -10.78 16.84
N LEU A 125 -1.57 -11.65 16.19
CA LEU A 125 -2.91 -12.06 16.62
C LEU A 125 -2.91 -12.69 18.01
N SER A 126 -1.82 -13.33 18.44
CA SER A 126 -1.71 -13.90 19.79
C SER A 126 -1.53 -12.88 20.91
N VAL A 127 -1.13 -11.64 20.59
CA VAL A 127 -0.83 -10.59 21.58
C VAL A 127 -1.60 -9.28 21.37
N CYS A 128 -2.20 -9.07 20.20
CA CYS A 128 -2.81 -7.80 19.87
C CYS A 128 -4.17 -7.63 20.56
N ARG A 129 -4.39 -6.46 21.16
CA ARG A 129 -5.73 -6.04 21.61
C ARG A 129 -6.63 -5.65 20.44
N ILE A 130 -6.04 -5.07 19.40
CA ILE A 130 -6.73 -4.64 18.17
C ILE A 130 -6.20 -5.48 17.03
N HIS A 131 -7.08 -6.22 16.35
CA HIS A 131 -6.69 -7.09 15.24
C HIS A 131 -6.18 -6.27 14.05
N PRO A 132 -5.16 -6.76 13.32
CA PRO A 132 -4.77 -6.18 12.05
C PRO A 132 -5.93 -6.33 11.06
N VAL A 133 -6.29 -5.22 10.41
CA VAL A 133 -7.46 -5.16 9.53
C VAL A 133 -7.11 -5.21 8.04
N VAL A 134 -5.85 -4.89 7.70
CA VAL A 134 -5.29 -4.95 6.35
C VAL A 134 -3.89 -5.57 6.40
N ASN A 135 -3.59 -6.45 5.45
CA ASN A 135 -2.25 -6.94 5.19
C ASN A 135 -1.86 -6.67 3.73
N GLN A 136 -0.84 -5.84 3.53
CA GLN A 136 -0.34 -5.51 2.20
C GLN A 136 0.81 -6.44 1.82
N VAL A 137 0.72 -7.12 0.67
CA VAL A 137 1.70 -8.12 0.23
C VAL A 137 1.88 -8.14 -1.30
N GLU A 138 3.00 -8.67 -1.77
CA GLU A 138 3.20 -8.87 -3.21
C GLU A 138 2.19 -9.90 -3.69
N LEU A 139 1.37 -9.55 -4.68
CA LEU A 139 0.40 -10.50 -5.20
C LEU A 139 0.11 -10.20 -6.65
N ASN A 140 0.42 -11.15 -7.52
CA ASN A 140 0.23 -11.03 -8.95
C ASN A 140 -0.01 -12.43 -9.57
N PRO A 141 -0.39 -12.53 -10.87
CA PRO A 141 -0.66 -13.82 -11.52
C PRO A 141 0.48 -14.84 -11.39
N TYR A 142 1.72 -14.36 -11.26
CA TYR A 142 2.90 -15.20 -11.12
C TYR A 142 3.33 -15.44 -9.67
N PHE A 143 2.75 -14.71 -8.72
CA PHE A 143 2.96 -14.88 -7.28
C PHE A 143 1.61 -14.77 -6.53
N PRO A 144 0.74 -15.79 -6.63
CA PRO A 144 -0.67 -15.68 -6.22
C PRO A 144 -0.91 -15.86 -4.70
N GLN A 145 0.12 -16.14 -3.90
CA GLN A 145 0.06 -16.23 -2.42
C GLN A 145 -1.17 -16.95 -1.82
N LYS A 146 -1.63 -18.04 -2.45
CA LYS A 146 -2.92 -18.71 -2.13
C LYS A 146 -3.11 -19.08 -0.65
N GLN A 147 -2.06 -19.55 0.01
CA GLN A 147 -2.13 -19.92 1.43
C GLN A 147 -2.31 -18.69 2.33
N LEU A 148 -1.58 -17.61 2.07
CA LEU A 148 -1.72 -16.36 2.80
C LEU A 148 -3.10 -15.74 2.56
N LEU A 149 -3.59 -15.74 1.33
CA LEU A 149 -4.94 -15.26 1.01
C LEU A 149 -6.01 -15.95 1.84
N ARG A 150 -5.99 -17.30 1.89
CA ARG A 150 -6.93 -18.08 2.70
C ARG A 150 -6.80 -17.77 4.18
N PHE A 151 -5.57 -17.70 4.70
CA PHE A 151 -5.32 -17.33 6.08
C PHE A 151 -5.89 -15.94 6.40
N CYS A 152 -5.63 -14.93 5.56
CA CYS A 152 -6.18 -13.60 5.76
C CYS A 152 -7.72 -13.59 5.72
N GLN A 153 -8.34 -14.35 4.80
CA GLN A 153 -9.80 -14.49 4.72
C GLN A 153 -10.41 -15.14 5.97
N GLU A 154 -9.81 -16.22 6.47
CA GLU A 154 -10.25 -16.93 7.68
C GLU A 154 -10.14 -16.06 8.94
N HIS A 155 -9.23 -15.09 8.94
CA HIS A 155 -8.97 -14.19 10.07
C HIS A 155 -9.52 -12.77 9.88
N ASP A 156 -10.38 -12.54 8.88
CA ASP A 156 -11.01 -11.25 8.62
C ASP A 156 -10.04 -10.09 8.32
N ILE A 157 -8.91 -10.43 7.70
CA ILE A 157 -7.85 -9.50 7.30
C ILE A 157 -8.01 -9.20 5.80
N HIS A 158 -8.22 -7.93 5.44
CA HIS A 158 -8.24 -7.52 4.04
C HIS A 158 -6.83 -7.61 3.43
N VAL A 159 -6.71 -8.07 2.18
CA VAL A 159 -5.41 -8.14 1.49
C VAL A 159 -5.32 -7.05 0.44
N THR A 160 -4.29 -6.20 0.55
CA THR A 160 -3.93 -5.23 -0.48
C THR A 160 -2.75 -5.77 -1.28
N ALA A 161 -2.92 -5.94 -2.58
CA ALA A 161 -1.85 -6.40 -3.46
C ALA A 161 -0.92 -5.24 -3.84
N TYR A 162 0.36 -5.30 -3.48
CA TYR A 162 1.39 -4.51 -4.17
C TYR A 162 2.00 -5.31 -5.32
N GLY A 163 2.61 -4.59 -6.27
CA GLY A 163 3.11 -5.19 -7.51
C GLY A 163 2.08 -6.04 -8.26
N PRO A 164 0.80 -5.63 -8.36
CA PRO A 164 -0.25 -6.45 -8.99
C PRO A 164 0.04 -6.78 -10.46
N LEU A 165 0.87 -5.95 -11.11
CA LEU A 165 1.32 -6.09 -12.49
C LEU A 165 2.74 -6.67 -12.59
N GLY A 166 3.24 -7.26 -11.50
CA GLY A 166 4.49 -8.04 -11.45
C GLY A 166 5.80 -7.27 -11.55
N CYS A 167 5.80 -5.98 -11.17
CA CYS A 167 7.00 -5.15 -10.93
C CYS A 167 8.16 -5.39 -11.93
N ALA A 168 8.02 -4.92 -13.17
CA ALA A 168 9.13 -4.92 -14.12
C ALA A 168 10.05 -3.70 -13.92
N PRO A 169 11.39 -3.83 -13.87
CA PRO A 169 12.20 -5.02 -13.67
C PRO A 169 13.05 -4.84 -12.39
N VAL A 170 12.45 -5.01 -11.21
CA VAL A 170 13.25 -4.90 -9.97
C VAL A 170 13.39 -6.30 -9.35
N PRO A 171 14.61 -6.88 -9.29
CA PRO A 171 14.86 -8.25 -8.82
C PRO A 171 14.52 -8.53 -7.35
N TYR A 172 13.92 -7.58 -6.63
CA TYR A 172 14.14 -7.41 -5.20
C TYR A 172 13.53 -8.49 -4.30
N LEU A 173 12.59 -9.31 -4.78
CA LEU A 173 11.89 -10.27 -3.91
C LEU A 173 11.95 -11.74 -4.35
N ILE A 174 12.13 -12.04 -5.64
CA ILE A 174 11.97 -13.43 -6.10
C ILE A 174 12.97 -13.91 -7.16
N GLY A 175 13.95 -13.09 -7.56
CA GLY A 175 14.98 -13.50 -8.53
C GLY A 175 14.40 -14.05 -9.85
N ARG A 176 13.16 -13.69 -10.19
CA ARG A 176 12.44 -14.27 -11.30
C ARG A 176 12.97 -13.70 -12.61
N LYS A 177 13.37 -14.59 -13.53
CA LYS A 177 13.81 -14.25 -14.89
C LYS A 177 12.62 -14.39 -15.85
N GLY A 178 12.39 -13.38 -16.69
CA GLY A 178 11.35 -13.43 -17.74
C GLY A 178 10.41 -12.22 -17.75
N PRO A 179 9.51 -12.15 -18.75
CA PRO A 179 8.57 -11.04 -18.96
C PRO A 179 7.58 -10.88 -17.79
N GLY A 180 7.16 -9.64 -17.52
CA GLY A 180 6.15 -9.31 -16.52
C GLY A 180 4.74 -9.85 -16.90
N PRO A 181 3.76 -9.89 -15.98
CA PRO A 181 2.40 -10.36 -16.26
C PRO A 181 1.75 -9.72 -17.49
N LEU A 182 1.99 -8.43 -17.73
CA LEU A 182 1.44 -7.71 -18.88
C LEU A 182 2.03 -8.14 -20.24
N GLU A 183 3.17 -8.82 -20.20
CA GLU A 183 3.84 -9.33 -21.40
C GLU A 183 3.51 -10.82 -21.64
N ASP A 184 2.77 -11.47 -20.73
CA ASP A 184 2.30 -12.85 -20.93
C ASP A 184 1.39 -12.93 -22.16
N PRO A 185 1.60 -13.89 -23.07
CA PRO A 185 0.72 -14.10 -24.21
C PRO A 185 -0.75 -14.23 -23.81
N THR A 186 -1.06 -14.92 -22.72
CA THR A 186 -2.43 -15.09 -22.23
C THR A 186 -3.06 -13.75 -21.84
N VAL A 187 -2.30 -12.89 -21.17
CA VAL A 187 -2.78 -11.57 -20.69
C VAL A 187 -2.95 -10.60 -21.86
N ARG A 188 -2.06 -10.64 -22.87
CA ARG A 188 -2.14 -9.78 -24.05
C ARG A 188 -3.39 -9.99 -24.91
N HIS A 189 -4.00 -11.16 -24.86
CA HIS A 189 -5.22 -11.47 -25.63
C HIS A 189 -6.51 -11.22 -24.83
N LEU A 190 -6.43 -10.71 -23.60
CA LEU A 190 -7.63 -10.34 -22.84
C LEU A 190 -8.27 -9.09 -23.45
N PRO A 191 -9.60 -9.08 -23.65
CA PRO A 191 -10.32 -7.90 -24.14
C PRO A 191 -10.24 -6.75 -23.12
N SER A 192 -10.12 -5.53 -23.63
CA SER A 192 -10.10 -4.27 -22.86
C SER A 192 -11.43 -3.93 -22.22
#